data_AF-Q05RP9-F1
#
_entry.id   AF-Q05RP9-F1
#
_cell.length_a   1.000
_cell.length_b   1.000
_cell.length_c   1.000
_cell.angle_alpha   90.00
_cell.angle_beta   90.00
_cell.angle_gamma   90.00
#
_symmetry.space_group_name_H-M   'P 1'
#
loop_
_entity.id
_entity.type
_entity.pdbx_description
1 polymer ?
#
loop_
_entity_poly.entity_id
_entity_poly.type
_entity_poly.pdbx_seq_one_letter_code
_entity_poly.pdbx_strand_id
1 'polypeptide(L)'
;MSVDRAARPRPDALDVPPVFLSVRPGDFVIVAKATQVALHDDGDWWMGQVVFCEGGARDPRVNSLFQIADVDDGCIHWVNADQVTHVLHGMDGLIA
;
A
#
# COMPACT_ATOMS: atom_id res chain seq x y z
N MET A 1 21.26 19.71 32.91
CA MET A 1 19.86 19.23 33.04
C MET A 1 19.26 19.19 31.65
N SER A 2 19.32 18.05 30.96
CA SER A 2 18.65 17.83 29.67
C SER A 2 17.62 16.73 29.90
N VAL A 3 16.36 17.05 29.70
CA VAL A 3 15.28 16.07 29.78
C VAL A 3 15.09 15.50 28.38
N ASP A 4 15.64 14.30 28.14
CA ASP A 4 15.34 13.55 26.93
C ASP A 4 13.87 13.15 26.95
N ARG A 5 13.07 13.81 26.09
CA ARG A 5 11.72 13.38 25.75
C ARG A 5 11.83 12.15 24.85
N ALA A 6 12.11 10.99 25.44
CA ALA A 6 11.83 9.72 24.77
C ALA A 6 10.30 9.64 24.60
N ALA A 7 9.83 9.88 23.37
CA ALA A 7 8.44 9.64 23.01
C ALA A 7 8.10 8.18 23.35
N ARG A 8 7.18 7.99 24.29
CA ARG A 8 6.74 6.66 24.72
C ARG A 8 6.19 5.93 23.49
N PRO A 9 6.67 4.71 23.16
CA PRO A 9 6.03 3.91 22.12
C PRO A 9 4.58 3.63 22.56
N ARG A 10 3.64 3.87 21.64
CA ARG A 10 2.22 3.63 21.89
C ARG A 10 2.03 2.13 22.15
N PRO A 11 1.45 1.73 23.29
CA PRO A 11 1.35 0.32 23.70
C PRO A 11 0.28 -0.50 22.94
N ASP A 12 -0.08 -0.09 21.74
CA ASP A 12 -1.21 -0.59 20.95
C ASP A 12 -0.84 -0.96 19.50
N ALA A 13 0.44 -0.88 19.12
CA ALA A 13 0.96 -1.59 17.95
C ALA A 13 1.20 -3.08 18.28
N LEU A 14 0.11 -3.81 18.57
CA LEU A 14 0.10 -5.26 18.41
C LEU A 14 0.50 -5.57 16.96
N ASP A 15 1.19 -6.68 16.74
CA ASP A 15 1.69 -7.20 15.46
C ASP A 15 0.63 -7.25 14.34
N VAL A 16 0.17 -6.10 13.83
CA VAL A 16 -0.63 -6.03 12.63
C VAL A 16 0.36 -6.10 11.48
N PRO A 17 0.44 -7.24 10.76
CA PRO A 17 1.31 -7.33 9.61
C PRO A 17 0.93 -6.21 8.62
N PRO A 18 1.91 -5.59 7.95
CA PRO A 18 1.63 -4.55 6.98
C PRO A 18 0.58 -5.02 5.96
N VAL A 19 -0.42 -4.17 5.69
CA VAL A 19 -1.61 -4.53 4.89
C VAL A 19 -1.22 -5.00 3.48
N PHE A 20 -0.08 -4.53 2.95
CA PHE A 20 0.44 -4.98 1.64
C PHE A 20 0.84 -6.47 1.61
N LEU A 21 1.13 -7.09 2.76
CA LEU A 21 1.48 -8.52 2.82
C LEU A 21 0.29 -9.44 2.53
N SER A 22 -0.95 -8.95 2.72
CA SER A 22 -2.17 -9.71 2.46
C SER A 22 -2.76 -9.48 1.08
N VAL A 23 -2.15 -8.62 0.26
CA VAL A 23 -2.66 -8.24 -1.07
C VAL A 23 -2.57 -9.40 -2.06
N ARG A 24 -3.67 -9.67 -2.74
CA ARG A 24 -3.77 -10.68 -3.81
C ARG A 24 -4.17 -10.04 -5.14
N PRO A 25 -3.79 -10.64 -6.28
CA PRO A 25 -4.37 -10.27 -7.57
C PRO A 25 -5.91 -10.32 -7.50
N GLY A 26 -6.56 -9.24 -7.96
CA GLY A 26 -7.99 -9.04 -7.89
C GLY A 26 -8.46 -8.09 -6.78
N ASP A 27 -7.66 -7.89 -5.72
CA ASP A 27 -7.96 -6.88 -4.69
C ASP A 27 -7.88 -5.46 -5.29
N PHE A 28 -8.68 -4.55 -4.72
CA PHE A 28 -8.58 -3.13 -5.00
C PHE A 28 -7.70 -2.46 -3.94
N VAL A 29 -6.94 -1.44 -4.31
CA VAL A 29 -6.01 -0.78 -3.40
C VAL A 29 -6.04 0.73 -3.61
N ILE A 30 -5.78 1.47 -2.53
CA ILE A 30 -5.57 2.92 -2.57
C ILE A 30 -4.08 3.19 -2.55
N VAL A 31 -3.58 3.80 -3.63
CA VAL A 31 -2.18 4.14 -3.82
C VAL A 31 -2.00 5.62 -3.59
N ALA A 32 -1.09 5.98 -2.69
CA ALA A 32 -0.65 7.36 -2.55
C ALA A 32 0.39 7.66 -3.65
N LYS A 33 0.20 8.72 -4.45
CA LYS A 33 1.26 9.15 -5.37
C LYS A 33 2.49 9.57 -4.58
N ALA A 34 3.62 8.92 -4.81
CA ALA A 34 4.91 9.41 -4.32
C ALA A 34 5.20 10.74 -5.02
N THR A 35 5.03 11.85 -4.30
CA THR A 35 5.21 13.22 -4.80
C THR A 35 6.63 13.40 -5.37
N GLN A 36 6.80 13.21 -6.67
CA GLN A 36 8.00 13.65 -7.37
C GLN A 36 7.80 15.10 -7.81
N VAL A 37 8.49 15.98 -7.10
CA VAL A 37 8.72 17.39 -7.39
C VAL A 37 7.60 18.34 -6.94
N ALA A 38 8.03 19.32 -6.14
CA ALA A 38 7.23 20.40 -5.59
C ALA A 38 6.45 21.13 -6.69
N LEU A 39 5.12 21.02 -6.65
CA LEU A 39 4.14 22.04 -6.98
C LEU A 39 2.77 21.43 -6.66
N HIS A 40 2.11 22.02 -5.66
CA HIS A 40 0.73 21.80 -5.24
C HIS A 40 -0.06 20.73 -6.02
N ASP A 41 -0.31 19.59 -5.40
CA ASP A 41 -1.69 19.12 -5.27
C ASP A 41 -1.84 18.28 -4.00
N ASP A 42 -2.90 18.57 -3.26
CA ASP A 42 -3.16 18.11 -1.91
C ASP A 42 -3.72 16.69 -2.01
N GLY A 43 -2.92 15.66 -1.70
CA GLY A 43 -3.47 14.31 -1.51
C GLY A 43 -3.93 13.60 -2.79
N ASP A 44 -3.09 13.57 -3.82
CA ASP A 44 -3.27 12.73 -5.01
C ASP A 44 -3.15 11.23 -4.64
N TRP A 45 -4.25 10.62 -4.22
CA TRP A 45 -4.41 9.18 -4.18
C TRP A 45 -5.14 8.71 -5.44
N TRP A 46 -4.92 7.47 -5.84
CA TRP A 46 -5.70 6.83 -6.89
C TRP A 46 -6.07 5.42 -6.46
N MET A 47 -7.17 4.93 -7.02
CA MET A 47 -7.63 3.57 -6.80
C MET A 47 -7.20 2.70 -7.96
N GLY A 48 -6.67 1.53 -7.66
CA GLY A 48 -6.33 0.57 -8.69
C GLY A 48 -6.63 -0.86 -8.30
N GLN A 49 -6.81 -1.71 -9.30
CA GLN A 49 -6.95 -3.14 -9.11
C GLN A 49 -5.59 -3.83 -9.25
N VAL A 50 -5.26 -4.70 -8.32
CA VAL A 50 -4.00 -5.45 -8.35
C VAL A 50 -4.08 -6.52 -9.43
N VAL A 51 -3.19 -6.43 -10.42
CA VAL A 51 -3.09 -7.38 -11.52
C VAL A 51 -2.08 -8.48 -11.19
N PHE A 52 -0.94 -8.09 -10.60
CA PHE A 52 0.14 -9.02 -10.29
C PHE A 52 0.96 -8.53 -9.08
N CYS A 53 1.40 -9.47 -8.25
CA CYS A 53 2.24 -9.23 -7.10
C CYS A 53 3.62 -9.84 -7.32
N GLU A 54 4.68 -9.04 -7.17
CA GLU A 54 6.06 -9.51 -7.25
C GLU A 54 6.74 -9.50 -5.88
N GLY A 55 7.22 -10.67 -5.47
CA GLY A 55 8.04 -10.84 -4.28
C GLY A 55 9.40 -10.16 -4.42
N GLY A 56 9.93 -9.61 -3.33
CA GLY A 56 11.22 -8.93 -3.36
C GLY A 56 12.38 -9.87 -3.69
N ALA A 57 13.39 -9.35 -4.39
CA ALA A 57 14.60 -10.11 -4.74
C ALA A 57 15.34 -10.68 -3.50
N ARG A 58 15.15 -10.07 -2.32
CA ARG A 58 15.76 -10.49 -1.05
C ARG A 58 14.92 -11.51 -0.29
N ASP A 59 13.60 -11.45 -0.43
CA ASP A 59 12.66 -12.43 0.11
C ASP A 59 11.44 -12.53 -0.80
N PRO A 60 11.31 -13.62 -1.58
CA PRO A 60 10.17 -13.83 -2.48
C PRO A 60 8.82 -13.89 -1.75
N ARG A 61 8.82 -14.06 -0.43
CA ARG A 61 7.61 -14.12 0.41
C ARG A 61 7.10 -12.75 0.82
N VAL A 62 7.89 -11.70 0.59
CA VAL A 62 7.52 -10.32 0.91
C VAL A 62 7.24 -9.59 -0.39
N ASN A 63 5.97 -9.31 -0.66
CA ASN A 63 5.55 -8.55 -1.83
C ASN A 63 6.18 -7.16 -1.76
N SER A 64 7.01 -6.83 -2.75
CA SER A 64 7.77 -5.57 -2.78
C SER A 64 7.25 -4.63 -3.86
N LEU A 65 6.71 -5.19 -4.94
CA LEU A 65 6.23 -4.46 -6.10
C LEU A 65 4.91 -5.05 -6.60
N PHE A 66 4.00 -4.17 -7.02
CA PHE A 66 2.68 -4.54 -7.51
C PHE A 66 2.47 -3.93 -8.89
N GLN A 67 1.93 -4.72 -9.82
CA GLN A 67 1.26 -4.16 -11.00
C GLN A 67 -0.18 -3.86 -10.63
N ILE A 68 -0.55 -2.60 -10.79
CA ILE A 68 -1.87 -2.11 -10.45
C ILE A 68 -2.44 -1.42 -11.70
N ALA A 69 -3.63 -1.83 -12.12
CA ALA A 69 -4.40 -1.15 -13.15
C ALA A 69 -5.21 -0.02 -12.51
N ASP A 70 -5.04 1.20 -13.00
CA ASP A 70 -5.84 2.35 -12.59
C ASP A 70 -7.32 2.13 -12.99
N VAL A 71 -8.23 2.39 -12.05
CA VAL A 71 -9.68 2.21 -12.27
C VAL A 71 -10.24 3.27 -13.20
N ASP A 72 -9.62 4.46 -13.27
CA ASP A 72 -10.13 5.59 -14.04
C ASP A 72 -9.82 5.46 -15.54
N ASP A 73 -8.62 4.99 -15.91
CA ASP A 73 -8.17 4.91 -17.30
C ASP A 73 -7.73 3.51 -17.78
N GLY A 74 -7.56 2.56 -16.85
CA GLY A 74 -7.09 1.20 -17.15
C GLY A 74 -5.58 1.07 -17.40
N CYS A 75 -4.79 2.14 -17.20
CA CYS A 75 -3.34 2.11 -17.35
C CYS A 75 -2.71 1.25 -16.25
N ILE A 76 -1.68 0.47 -16.60
CA ILE A 76 -0.97 -0.40 -15.64
C ILE A 76 0.27 0.33 -15.13
N HIS A 77 0.36 0.46 -13.81
CA HIS A 77 1.46 1.09 -13.10
C HIS A 77 2.17 0.08 -12.19
N TRP A 78 3.49 0.18 -12.11
CA TRP A 78 4.29 -0.52 -11.11
C TRP A 78 4.40 0.34 -9.84
N VAL A 79 3.93 -0.20 -8.73
CA VAL A 79 3.79 0.52 -7.46
C VAL A 79 4.53 -0.25 -6.37
N ASN A 80 5.31 0.45 -5.55
CA ASN A 80 5.98 -0.17 -4.42
C ASN A 80 4.98 -0.41 -3.27
N ALA A 81 5.27 -1.42 -2.46
CA ALA A 81 4.41 -1.80 -1.35
C ALA A 81 4.18 -0.70 -0.30
N ASP A 82 5.11 0.24 -0.17
CA ASP A 82 5.03 1.39 0.74
C ASP A 82 4.04 2.48 0.27
N GLN A 83 3.74 2.51 -1.04
CA GLN A 83 2.77 3.45 -1.63
C GLN A 83 1.33 2.94 -1.49
N VAL A 84 1.14 1.64 -1.22
CA VAL A 84 -0.17 1.05 -0.95
C VAL A 84 -0.57 1.37 0.48
N THR A 85 -1.58 2.22 0.64
CA THR A 85 -2.01 2.67 1.97
C THR A 85 -3.17 1.83 2.51
N HIS A 86 -4.07 1.38 1.64
CA HIS A 86 -5.26 0.63 2.00
C HIS A 86 -5.55 -0.46 0.97
N VAL A 87 -6.09 -1.58 1.44
CA VAL A 87 -6.51 -2.71 0.63
C VAL A 87 -7.99 -2.92 0.84
N LEU A 88 -8.72 -3.01 -0.26
CA LEU A 88 -10.14 -3.25 -0.36
C LEU A 88 -10.29 -4.64 -1.00
N HIS A 89 -10.60 -5.63 -0.17
CA HIS A 89 -10.91 -6.97 -0.66
C HIS A 89 -12.18 -6.94 -1.51
N GLY A 90 -12.20 -7.75 -2.58
CA GLY A 90 -13.22 -7.72 -3.63
C GLY A 90 -14.67 -7.56 -3.13
N MET A 91 -15.46 -6.78 -3.88
CA MET A 91 -16.88 -6.48 -3.59
C MET A 91 -17.82 -7.65 -3.92
N ASP A 92 -17.31 -8.80 -4.34
CA ASP A 92 -18.06 -10.01 -4.68
C ASP A 92 -18.73 -10.68 -3.47
N GLY A 93 -18.50 -10.17 -2.25
CA GLY A 93 -19.31 -10.50 -1.07
C GLY A 93 -19.21 -11.97 -0.65
N LEU A 94 -18.29 -12.74 -1.23
CA LEU A 94 -18.09 -14.16 -0.95
C LEU A 94 -17.09 -14.36 0.19
N ILE A 95 -17.25 -13.61 1.27
CA ILE A 95 -16.57 -13.87 2.54
C ILE A 95 -17.68 -14.06 3.58
N ALA A 96 -18.09 -15.32 3.73
CA ALA A 96 -18.84 -15.82 4.87
C ALA A 96 -17.87 -16.22 6.00
#